data_AF-A0AAV5RXH1-F1
#
_entry.id   AF-A0AAV5RXH1-F1
#
_cell.length_a   1.000
_cell.length_b   1.000
_cell.length_c   1.000
_cell.angle_alpha   90.00
_cell.angle_beta   90.00
_cell.angle_gamma   90.00
#
_symmetry.space_group_name_H-M   'P 1'
#
loop_
_entity.id
_entity.type
_entity.pdbx_description
1 polymer ?
#
loop_
_entity_poly.entity_id
_entity_poly.type
_entity_poly.pdbx_seq_one_letter_code
_entity_poly.pdbx_strand_id
1 'polypeptide(L)'
;MSTVIETKKALINSNQILIKCISNYLVPYNFSRSANDTQLIFSYYRRLMRLRRYVSKRQMIQNTYVGYVKYKFKYEDYEKRRKLVLPKSKQLNVDWTQRLHNTYHFILHAASYVEPGDSTLEQDILMSRQILKNILTNEYSKIEKDDKPGSTDFLDYRIAFKQHDPEETSKNVKSLAIGEFDKNVIYLNETLGTQL
;
A
#
# COMPACT_ATOMS: atom_id res chain seq x y z
N MET A 1 -6.92 6.21 36.46
CA MET A 1 -7.50 4.89 36.12
C MET A 1 -7.63 4.80 34.60
N SER A 2 -6.93 3.88 33.93
CA SER A 2 -7.06 3.74 32.47
C SER A 2 -8.35 2.98 32.16
N THR A 3 -9.30 3.62 31.49
CA THR A 3 -10.57 3.00 31.11
C THR A 3 -10.32 1.97 30.00
N VAL A 4 -10.51 0.69 30.33
CA VAL A 4 -10.45 -0.40 29.36
C VAL A 4 -11.85 -0.63 28.82
N ILE A 5 -12.04 -0.44 27.51
CA ILE A 5 -13.28 -0.75 26.82
C ILE A 5 -13.13 -2.14 26.21
N GLU A 6 -13.88 -3.09 26.75
CA GLU A 6 -13.95 -4.43 26.23
C GLU A 6 -15.11 -4.56 25.23
N THR A 7 -14.81 -5.13 24.06
CA THR A 7 -15.81 -5.52 23.07
C THR A 7 -15.65 -7.00 22.73
N LYS A 8 -16.64 -7.57 22.02
CA LYS A 8 -16.54 -8.94 21.47
C LYS A 8 -15.33 -9.15 20.55
N LYS A 9 -14.78 -8.09 19.95
CA LYS A 9 -13.73 -8.17 18.91
C LYS A 9 -12.37 -7.62 19.35
N ALA A 10 -12.32 -6.76 20.36
CA ALA A 10 -11.09 -6.09 20.77
C ALA A 10 -11.13 -5.65 22.23
N LEU A 11 -9.96 -5.50 22.84
CA LEU A 11 -9.74 -4.75 24.08
C LEU A 11 -9.08 -3.42 23.71
N ILE A 12 -9.68 -2.32 24.14
CA ILE A 12 -9.20 -0.97 23.84
C ILE A 12 -8.81 -0.32 25.16
N ASN A 13 -7.57 0.15 25.26
CA ASN A 13 -7.14 1.04 26.32
C ASN A 13 -6.79 2.42 25.72
N SER A 14 -6.48 3.41 26.56
CA SER A 14 -6.07 4.76 26.13
C SER A 14 -4.91 4.76 25.12
N ASN A 15 -4.03 3.77 25.22
CA ASN A 15 -2.80 3.70 24.43
C ASN A 15 -2.85 2.71 23.27
N GLN A 16 -3.58 1.59 23.42
CA GLN A 16 -3.43 0.41 22.56
C GLN A 16 -4.78 -0.26 22.28
N ILE A 17 -4.83 -1.00 21.17
CA ILE A 17 -5.97 -1.83 20.77
C ILE A 17 -5.46 -3.26 20.57
N LEU A 18 -5.91 -4.19 21.41
CA LEU A 18 -5.66 -5.62 21.24
C LEU A 18 -6.81 -6.24 20.45
N ILE A 19 -6.49 -6.92 19.34
CA ILE A 19 -7.47 -7.59 18.50
C ILE A 19 -7.65 -9.02 19.00
N LYS A 20 -8.87 -9.40 19.43
CA LYS A 20 -9.17 -10.76 19.89
C LYS A 20 -9.25 -11.76 18.73
N CYS A 21 -9.65 -11.30 17.54
CA CYS A 21 -9.85 -12.15 16.36
C CYS A 21 -8.82 -11.85 15.25
N ILE A 22 -7.61 -12.40 15.43
CA ILE A 22 -6.46 -12.21 14.54
C ILE A 22 -6.67 -12.86 13.16
N SER A 23 -7.51 -13.90 13.07
CA SER A 23 -7.79 -14.65 11.83
C SER A 23 -8.33 -13.78 10.67
N ASN A 24 -8.98 -12.65 10.99
CA ASN A 24 -9.46 -11.70 9.98
C ASN A 24 -8.35 -10.84 9.35
N TYR A 25 -7.15 -10.86 9.94
CA TYR A 25 -5.97 -10.09 9.56
C TYR A 25 -4.81 -10.99 9.12
N LEU A 26 -4.84 -12.29 9.40
CA LEU A 26 -3.86 -13.20 8.83
C LEU A 26 -4.34 -13.76 7.49
N VAL A 27 -3.39 -14.00 6.59
CA VAL A 27 -3.63 -14.74 5.36
C VAL A 27 -3.56 -16.24 5.72
N PRO A 28 -4.59 -17.05 5.41
CA PRO A 28 -4.53 -18.48 5.66
C PRO A 28 -3.39 -19.12 4.87
N TYR A 29 -2.60 -19.98 5.52
CA TYR A 29 -1.39 -20.59 4.96
C TYR A 29 -1.59 -21.29 3.61
N ASN A 30 -2.79 -21.83 3.35
CA ASN A 30 -3.12 -22.56 2.11
C ASN A 30 -3.90 -21.72 1.08
N PHE A 31 -4.16 -20.44 1.35
CA PHE A 31 -5.07 -19.63 0.52
C PHE A 31 -4.54 -19.37 -0.89
N SER A 32 -3.21 -19.37 -1.08
CA SER A 32 -2.58 -19.17 -2.39
C SER A 32 -2.65 -20.39 -3.31
N ARG A 33 -2.83 -21.61 -2.79
CA ARG A 33 -2.82 -22.84 -3.61
C ARG A 33 -4.19 -23.24 -4.15
N SER A 34 -5.27 -22.76 -3.55
CA SER A 34 -6.63 -23.22 -3.86
C SER A 34 -7.59 -22.13 -4.31
N ALA A 35 -7.18 -20.85 -4.28
CA ALA A 35 -8.04 -19.73 -4.62
C ALA A 35 -7.82 -19.26 -6.06
N ASN A 36 -8.91 -18.94 -6.75
CA ASN A 36 -8.83 -18.21 -8.02
C ASN A 36 -8.23 -16.82 -7.79
N ASP A 37 -7.49 -16.29 -8.78
CA ASP A 37 -6.82 -14.98 -8.71
C ASP A 37 -7.75 -13.86 -8.23
N THR A 38 -8.98 -13.83 -8.73
CA THR A 38 -9.99 -12.84 -8.32
C THR A 38 -10.33 -12.93 -6.84
N GLN A 39 -10.50 -14.14 -6.31
CA GLN A 39 -10.76 -14.35 -4.88
C GLN A 39 -9.55 -13.95 -4.05
N LEU A 40 -8.34 -14.25 -4.54
CA LEU A 40 -7.08 -13.87 -3.91
C LEU A 40 -6.97 -12.35 -3.78
N ILE A 41 -7.14 -11.63 -4.89
CA ILE A 41 -7.13 -10.16 -4.95
C ILE A 41 -8.17 -9.56 -4.00
N PHE A 42 -9.44 -10.02 -4.04
CA PHE A 42 -10.47 -9.52 -3.14
C PHE A 42 -10.17 -9.79 -1.67
N SER A 43 -9.53 -10.93 -1.37
CA SER A 43 -9.17 -11.28 -0.01
C SER A 43 -8.09 -10.35 0.55
N TYR A 44 -7.06 -10.01 -0.25
CA TYR A 44 -6.02 -9.07 0.14
C TYR A 44 -6.55 -7.65 0.25
N TYR A 45 -7.37 -7.22 -0.73
CA TYR A 45 -8.02 -5.91 -0.69
C TYR A 45 -8.85 -5.73 0.58
N ARG A 46 -9.71 -6.70 0.93
CA ARG A 46 -10.53 -6.63 2.15
C ARG A 46 -9.67 -6.55 3.41
N ARG A 47 -8.56 -7.30 3.49
CA ARG A 47 -7.66 -7.26 4.65
C ARG A 47 -6.91 -5.94 4.75
N LEU A 48 -6.37 -5.41 3.65
CA LEU A 48 -5.75 -4.09 3.62
C LEU A 48 -6.73 -3.00 4.06
N MET A 49 -7.99 -3.07 3.63
CA MET A 49 -9.03 -2.14 4.06
C MET A 49 -9.34 -2.22 5.56
N ARG A 50 -9.25 -3.41 6.18
CA ARG A 50 -9.40 -3.58 7.63
C ARG A 50 -8.24 -2.95 8.41
N LEU A 51 -7.05 -2.86 7.82
CA LEU A 51 -5.88 -2.23 8.46
C LEU A 51 -6.03 -0.71 8.62
N ARG A 52 -6.98 -0.06 7.93
CA ARG A 52 -7.20 1.40 7.97
C ARG A 52 -7.08 2.00 9.36
N ARG A 53 -7.76 1.41 10.36
CA ARG A 53 -7.82 1.96 11.73
C ARG A 53 -6.50 1.84 12.49
N TYR A 54 -5.59 0.97 12.04
CA TYR A 54 -4.31 0.69 12.69
C TYR A 54 -3.15 1.44 12.03
N VAL A 55 -3.30 1.90 10.78
CA VAL A 55 -2.30 2.71 10.08
C VAL A 55 -2.06 4.05 10.77
N SER A 56 -3.11 4.72 11.26
CA SER A 56 -2.99 6.00 11.96
C SER A 56 -4.19 6.33 12.83
N LYS A 57 -3.97 7.11 13.89
CA LYS A 57 -5.04 7.72 14.69
C LYS A 57 -5.74 8.88 13.98
N ARG A 58 -5.08 9.54 13.01
CA ARG A 58 -5.63 10.72 12.32
C ARG A 58 -6.55 10.31 11.17
N GLN A 59 -7.80 10.79 11.18
CA GLN A 59 -8.81 10.44 10.17
C GLN A 59 -8.37 10.80 8.74
N MET A 60 -7.67 11.93 8.55
CA MET A 60 -7.13 12.35 7.26
C MET A 60 -6.21 11.27 6.66
N ILE A 61 -5.23 10.78 7.43
CA ILE A 61 -4.27 9.75 6.98
C ILE A 61 -4.99 8.43 6.67
N GLN A 62 -6.02 8.08 7.45
CA GLN A 62 -6.85 6.90 7.18
C GLN A 62 -7.59 7.00 5.84
N ASN A 63 -8.10 8.20 5.50
CA ASN A 63 -8.78 8.44 4.23
C ASN A 63 -7.81 8.37 3.06
N THR A 64 -6.62 8.96 3.18
CA THR A 64 -5.56 8.85 2.19
C THR A 64 -5.16 7.40 1.96
N TYR A 65 -4.97 6.63 3.03
CA TYR A 65 -4.66 5.20 2.93
C TYR A 65 -5.74 4.41 2.18
N VAL A 66 -7.02 4.68 2.45
CA VAL A 66 -8.12 4.06 1.70
C VAL A 66 -8.09 4.45 0.22
N GLY A 67 -7.87 5.73 -0.08
CA GLY A 67 -7.75 6.21 -1.46
C GLY A 67 -6.60 5.55 -2.20
N TYR A 68 -5.45 5.44 -1.55
CA TYR A 68 -4.25 4.76 -2.04
C TYR A 68 -4.52 3.28 -2.31
N VAL A 69 -5.07 2.50 -1.36
CA VAL A 69 -5.38 1.08 -1.57
C VAL A 69 -6.38 0.89 -2.71
N LYS A 70 -7.44 1.72 -2.78
CA LYS A 70 -8.40 1.67 -3.88
C LYS A 70 -7.75 1.94 -5.23
N TYR A 71 -6.84 2.91 -5.29
CA TYR A 71 -6.14 3.23 -6.52
C TYR A 71 -5.29 2.06 -7.01
N LYS A 72 -4.47 1.50 -6.11
CA LYS A 72 -3.60 0.36 -6.38
C LYS A 72 -4.36 -0.83 -6.97
N PHE A 73 -5.50 -1.18 -6.38
CA PHE A 73 -6.29 -2.35 -6.82
C PHE A 73 -7.17 -2.08 -8.04
N LYS A 74 -7.63 -0.84 -8.26
CA LYS A 74 -8.59 -0.54 -9.31
C LYS A 74 -7.95 -0.02 -10.60
N TYR A 75 -6.83 0.69 -10.50
CA TYR A 75 -6.31 1.47 -11.61
C TYR A 75 -4.81 1.30 -11.86
N GLU A 76 -4.01 0.90 -10.88
CA GLU A 76 -2.55 0.86 -11.09
C GLU A 76 -2.13 -0.39 -11.88
N ASP A 77 -1.41 -0.17 -12.98
CA ASP A 77 -0.63 -1.19 -13.67
C ASP A 77 0.83 -1.11 -13.20
N TYR A 78 1.17 -1.95 -12.22
CA TYR A 78 2.49 -1.98 -11.60
C TYR A 78 3.60 -2.31 -12.60
N GLU A 79 3.37 -3.28 -13.49
CA GLU A 79 4.39 -3.73 -14.45
C GLU A 79 4.71 -2.65 -15.48
N LYS A 80 3.70 -1.91 -15.96
CA LYS A 80 3.93 -0.74 -16.83
C LYS A 80 4.75 0.33 -16.10
N ARG A 81 4.37 0.67 -14.87
CA ARG A 81 5.09 1.68 -14.06
C ARG A 81 6.54 1.27 -13.78
N ARG A 82 6.78 -0.01 -13.48
CA ARG A 82 8.12 -0.58 -13.28
C ARG A 82 8.98 -0.47 -14.53
N LYS A 83 8.45 -0.84 -15.70
CA LYS A 83 9.18 -0.79 -16.99
C LYS A 83 9.66 0.62 -17.35
N LEU A 84 8.91 1.65 -16.96
CA LEU A 84 9.32 3.05 -17.16
C LEU A 84 10.55 3.44 -16.34
N VAL A 85 10.65 2.96 -15.10
CA VAL A 85 11.79 3.26 -14.20
C VAL A 85 12.98 2.34 -14.47
N LEU A 86 12.70 1.07 -14.75
CA LEU A 86 13.69 -0.01 -14.87
C LEU A 86 13.58 -0.74 -16.23
N PRO A 87 13.81 -0.06 -17.38
CA PRO A 87 13.57 -0.63 -18.70
C PRO A 87 14.49 -1.80 -19.06
N LYS A 88 15.67 -1.89 -18.45
CA LYS A 88 16.67 -2.95 -18.70
C LYS A 88 16.71 -4.03 -17.61
N SER A 89 15.81 -3.97 -16.62
CA SER A 89 15.78 -4.95 -15.55
C SER A 89 15.24 -6.29 -16.05
N LYS A 90 15.85 -7.39 -15.60
CA LYS A 90 15.33 -8.74 -15.83
C LYS A 90 13.91 -8.85 -15.26
N GLN A 91 13.14 -9.84 -15.75
CA GLN A 91 11.88 -10.23 -15.11
C GLN A 91 12.11 -10.37 -13.60
N LEU A 92 11.17 -9.85 -12.81
CA LEU A 92 11.18 -10.01 -11.36
C LEU A 92 11.28 -11.50 -11.02
N ASN A 93 12.22 -11.87 -10.16
CA ASN A 93 12.34 -13.24 -9.65
C ASN A 93 11.16 -13.63 -8.74
N VAL A 94 10.31 -12.68 -8.37
CA VAL A 94 9.20 -12.86 -7.43
C VAL A 94 7.87 -12.80 -8.16
N ASP A 95 7.07 -13.87 -8.04
CA ASP A 95 5.72 -13.96 -8.58
C ASP A 95 4.82 -12.83 -8.05
N TRP A 96 3.84 -12.39 -8.85
CA TRP A 96 2.93 -11.30 -8.49
C TRP A 96 2.14 -11.62 -7.21
N THR A 97 1.78 -12.89 -7.00
CA THR A 97 1.09 -13.36 -5.79
C THR A 97 1.96 -13.16 -4.55
N GLN A 98 3.24 -13.50 -4.68
CA GLN A 98 4.21 -13.33 -3.61
C GLN A 98 4.48 -11.85 -3.33
N ARG A 99 4.52 -11.01 -4.37
CA ARG A 99 4.64 -9.55 -4.18
C ARG A 99 3.44 -8.97 -3.43
N LEU A 100 2.23 -9.40 -3.79
CA LEU A 100 1.02 -8.98 -3.09
C LEU A 100 1.04 -9.44 -1.62
N HIS A 101 1.50 -10.66 -1.37
CA HIS A 101 1.68 -11.19 -0.02
C HIS A 101 2.70 -10.37 0.78
N ASN A 102 3.86 -10.08 0.19
CA ASN A 102 4.91 -9.27 0.81
C ASN A 102 4.41 -7.84 1.09
N THR A 103 3.67 -7.21 0.16
CA THR A 103 3.05 -5.88 0.38
C THR A 103 2.10 -5.92 1.57
N TYR A 104 1.27 -6.96 1.66
CA TYR A 104 0.35 -7.12 2.77
C TYR A 104 1.09 -7.25 4.09
N HIS A 105 2.11 -8.11 4.14
CA HIS A 105 2.94 -8.31 5.31
C HIS A 105 3.67 -7.03 5.71
N PHE A 106 4.20 -6.27 4.76
CA PHE A 106 4.84 -4.98 5.01
C PHE A 106 3.88 -3.99 5.69
N ILE A 107 2.65 -3.84 5.17
CA ILE A 107 1.66 -2.92 5.74
C ILE A 107 1.18 -3.41 7.11
N LEU A 108 0.97 -4.72 7.26
CA LEU A 108 0.61 -5.32 8.55
C LEU A 108 1.72 -5.08 9.59
N HIS A 109 2.98 -5.25 9.19
CA HIS A 109 4.15 -5.00 10.03
C HIS A 109 4.24 -3.53 10.45
N ALA A 110 4.11 -2.59 9.50
CA ALA A 110 4.08 -1.15 9.76
C ALA A 110 2.96 -0.72 10.73
N ALA A 111 1.81 -1.41 10.68
CA ALA A 111 0.64 -1.18 11.53
C ALA A 111 0.69 -1.93 12.87
N SER A 112 1.66 -2.81 13.07
CA SER A 112 1.80 -3.61 14.29
C SER A 112 2.46 -2.82 15.41
N TYR A 113 2.23 -3.27 16.65
CA TYR A 113 2.87 -2.77 17.85
C TYR A 113 3.70 -3.90 18.47
N VAL A 114 4.90 -3.58 18.93
CA VAL A 114 5.79 -4.48 19.65
C VAL A 114 6.10 -3.87 21.00
N GLU A 115 6.08 -4.71 22.03
CA GLU A 115 6.45 -4.30 23.39
C GLU A 115 7.95 -3.98 23.44
N PRO A 116 8.36 -2.96 24.20
CA PRO A 116 9.77 -2.61 24.32
C PRO A 116 10.56 -3.77 24.92
N GLY A 117 11.49 -4.33 24.16
CA GLY A 117 12.29 -5.49 24.59
C GLY A 117 13.04 -6.19 23.45
N ASP A 118 12.49 -6.20 22.23
CA ASP A 118 13.17 -6.68 21.03
C ASP A 118 13.61 -5.49 20.16
N SER A 119 14.87 -5.08 20.31
CA SER A 119 15.41 -3.87 19.69
C SER A 119 15.44 -3.95 18.17
N THR A 120 15.67 -5.13 17.61
CA THR A 120 15.71 -5.34 16.15
C THR A 120 14.33 -5.25 15.52
N LEU A 121 13.35 -5.96 16.10
CA LEU A 121 11.99 -5.95 15.60
C LEU A 121 11.34 -4.58 15.73
N GLU A 122 11.61 -3.86 16.83
CA GLU A 122 11.15 -2.49 17.02
C GLU A 122 11.68 -1.55 15.94
N GLN A 123 12.98 -1.64 15.62
CA GLN A 123 13.60 -0.83 14.56
C GLN A 123 12.97 -1.11 13.19
N ASP A 124 12.76 -2.38 12.84
CA ASP A 124 12.17 -2.75 11.55
C ASP A 124 10.72 -2.25 11.43
N ILE A 125 9.92 -2.33 12.51
CA ILE A 125 8.55 -1.80 12.53
C ILE A 125 8.56 -0.28 12.39
N LEU A 126 9.45 0.41 13.10
CA LEU A 126 9.58 1.86 13.02
C LEU A 126 9.96 2.29 11.59
N MET A 127 10.91 1.61 10.98
CA MET A 127 11.33 1.87 9.60
C MET A 127 10.18 1.62 8.62
N SER A 128 9.49 0.48 8.73
CA SER A 128 8.32 0.14 7.90
C SER A 128 7.22 1.20 8.04
N ARG A 129 6.97 1.66 9.26
CA ARG A 129 5.98 2.70 9.57
C ARG A 129 6.38 4.05 8.99
N GLN A 130 7.66 4.42 9.04
CA GLN A 130 8.16 5.66 8.48
C GLN A 130 8.09 5.67 6.96
N ILE A 131 8.44 4.56 6.31
CA ILE A 131 8.27 4.37 4.86
C ILE A 131 6.80 4.52 4.47
N LEU A 132 5.89 3.80 5.15
CA LEU A 132 4.45 3.88 4.87
C LEU A 132 3.92 5.30 5.06
N LYS A 133 4.35 6.00 6.13
CA LYS A 133 4.00 7.39 6.38
C LYS A 133 4.45 8.30 5.25
N ASN A 134 5.67 8.14 4.75
CA ASN A 134 6.20 8.95 3.66
C ASN A 134 5.40 8.75 2.37
N ILE A 135 5.06 7.49 2.04
CA ILE A 135 4.21 7.16 0.88
C ILE A 135 2.86 7.86 1.01
N LEU A 136 2.19 7.70 2.14
CA LEU A 136 0.88 8.31 2.38
C LEU A 136 0.92 9.84 2.41
N THR A 137 2.03 10.43 2.87
CA THR A 137 2.21 11.88 2.86
C THR A 137 2.32 12.40 1.43
N ASN A 138 3.11 11.74 0.58
CA ASN A 138 3.24 12.10 -0.83
C ASN A 138 1.90 11.93 -1.57
N GLU A 139 1.17 10.85 -1.31
CA GLU A 139 -0.16 10.63 -1.88
C GLU A 139 -1.19 11.65 -1.42
N TYR A 140 -1.14 12.08 -0.16
CA TYR A 140 -1.98 13.18 0.33
C TYR A 140 -1.64 14.49 -0.40
N SER A 141 -0.36 14.84 -0.50
CA SER A 141 0.07 16.04 -1.22
C SER A 141 -0.30 16.03 -2.70
N LYS A 142 -0.38 14.84 -3.32
CA LYS A 142 -0.89 14.67 -4.69
C LYS A 142 -2.39 14.99 -4.74
N ILE A 143 -3.20 14.40 -3.86
CA ILE A 143 -4.66 14.65 -3.78
C ILE A 143 -4.96 16.12 -3.49
N GLU A 144 -4.23 16.74 -2.55
CA GLU A 144 -4.44 18.15 -2.18
C GLU A 144 -4.12 19.13 -3.32
N LYS A 145 -3.22 18.75 -4.23
CA LYS A 145 -2.96 19.52 -5.45
C LYS A 145 -4.10 19.38 -6.46
N ASP A 146 -4.81 18.25 -6.50
CA ASP A 146 -5.96 18.03 -7.40
C ASP A 146 -7.19 18.85 -6.99
N ASP A 147 -7.42 18.96 -5.69
CA ASP A 147 -8.61 19.64 -5.15
C ASP A 147 -8.55 21.18 -5.32
N LYS A 148 -7.44 21.72 -5.85
CA LYS A 148 -7.31 23.15 -6.16
C LYS A 148 -7.91 23.46 -7.54
N PRO A 149 -8.86 24.42 -7.63
CA PRO A 149 -9.45 24.80 -8.91
C PRO A 149 -8.36 25.35 -9.86
N GLY A 150 -8.15 24.67 -10.99
CA GLY A 150 -7.15 25.02 -12.01
C GLY A 150 -5.98 24.02 -12.14
N SER A 151 -5.92 23.00 -11.29
CA SER A 151 -4.90 21.93 -11.36
C SER A 151 -5.38 20.76 -12.22
N THR A 152 -4.97 20.71 -13.49
CA THR A 152 -5.21 19.54 -14.37
C THR A 152 -4.05 18.55 -14.37
N ASP A 153 -2.86 18.97 -13.94
CA ASP A 153 -1.59 18.25 -14.10
C ASP A 153 -1.59 16.80 -13.58
N PHE A 154 -2.32 16.52 -12.50
CA PHE A 154 -2.30 15.20 -11.87
C PHE A 154 -3.52 14.32 -12.21
N LEU A 155 -4.67 14.92 -12.55
CA LEU A 155 -5.69 14.19 -13.29
C LEU A 155 -5.11 13.72 -14.63
N ASP A 156 -4.34 14.56 -15.32
CA ASP A 156 -3.63 14.20 -16.55
C ASP A 156 -2.59 13.10 -16.30
N TYR A 157 -1.89 13.10 -15.15
CA TYR A 157 -0.97 12.02 -14.79
C TYR A 157 -1.70 10.68 -14.57
N ARG A 158 -2.83 10.65 -13.85
CA ARG A 158 -3.63 9.42 -13.64
C ARG A 158 -4.47 9.03 -14.85
N ILE A 159 -4.91 9.99 -15.66
CA ILE A 159 -5.61 9.76 -16.94
C ILE A 159 -4.62 9.24 -17.98
N ALA A 160 -3.38 9.71 -18.02
CA ALA A 160 -2.36 9.14 -18.89
C ALA A 160 -2.10 7.66 -18.57
N PHE A 161 -2.17 7.26 -17.29
CA PHE A 161 -2.17 5.85 -16.92
C PHE A 161 -3.46 5.09 -17.31
N LYS A 162 -4.61 5.78 -17.40
CA LYS A 162 -5.87 5.22 -17.97
C LYS A 162 -5.87 5.14 -19.51
N GLN A 163 -5.18 6.05 -20.20
CA GLN A 163 -5.08 6.12 -21.67
C GLN A 163 -4.11 5.09 -22.26
N HIS A 164 -3.48 4.25 -21.44
CA HIS A 164 -2.70 3.11 -21.90
C HIS A 164 -3.58 1.89 -22.26
N ASP A 165 -4.65 2.16 -23.01
CA ASP A 165 -5.27 1.18 -23.90
C ASP A 165 -4.32 0.93 -25.09
N PRO A 166 -4.20 -0.31 -25.58
CA PRO A 166 -3.22 -0.68 -26.60
C PRO A 166 -3.42 0.00 -27.97
N GLU A 167 -4.51 0.73 -28.19
CA GLU A 167 -4.81 1.39 -29.46
C GLU A 167 -4.23 2.81 -29.59
N GLU A 168 -3.91 3.52 -28.51
CA GLU A 168 -3.31 4.87 -28.56
C GLU A 168 -1.77 4.82 -28.55
N THR A 169 -1.24 4.16 -29.56
CA THR A 169 0.21 3.99 -29.76
C THR A 169 0.95 5.29 -30.10
N SER A 170 2.06 5.50 -29.37
CA SER A 170 3.41 5.82 -29.91
C SER A 170 3.97 7.25 -29.94
N LYS A 171 3.22 8.33 -29.69
CA LYS A 171 3.82 9.69 -29.75
C LYS A 171 3.92 10.47 -28.44
N ASN A 172 3.11 10.17 -27.42
CA ASN A 172 3.05 11.00 -26.19
C ASN A 172 3.69 10.38 -24.94
N VAL A 173 4.26 9.16 -25.02
CA VAL A 173 4.83 8.45 -23.85
C VAL A 173 6.11 9.11 -23.31
N LYS A 174 6.70 10.07 -24.03
CA LYS A 174 8.00 10.69 -23.68
C LYS A 174 7.95 11.71 -22.54
N SER A 175 6.79 12.04 -21.96
CA SER A 175 6.71 13.09 -20.92
C SER A 175 5.98 12.72 -19.63
N LEU A 176 5.76 11.44 -19.30
CA LEU A 176 5.42 11.11 -17.91
C LEU A 176 6.68 11.17 -17.06
N ALA A 177 6.99 12.37 -16.56
CA ALA A 177 8.01 12.55 -15.55
C ALA A 177 7.57 11.80 -14.27
N ILE A 178 8.02 10.56 -14.11
CA ILE A 178 7.92 9.85 -12.83
C ILE A 178 8.75 10.65 -11.83
N GLY A 179 8.08 11.19 -10.81
CA GLY A 179 8.74 11.93 -9.73
C GLY A 179 9.81 11.08 -9.07
N GLU A 180 10.85 11.72 -8.54
CA GLU A 180 11.97 11.03 -7.89
C GLU A 180 11.52 10.11 -6.74
N PHE A 181 10.54 10.56 -5.95
CA PHE A 181 9.91 9.74 -4.91
C PHE A 181 9.29 8.46 -5.48
N ASP A 182 8.56 8.57 -6.59
CA ASP A 182 7.90 7.44 -7.23
C ASP A 182 8.90 6.45 -7.84
N LYS A 183 10.08 6.92 -8.27
CA LYS A 183 11.20 6.04 -8.68
C LYS A 183 11.78 5.30 -7.47
N ASN A 184 12.02 6.00 -6.36
CA ASN A 184 12.56 5.41 -5.13
C ASN A 184 11.64 4.31 -4.58
N VAL A 185 10.31 4.49 -4.66
CA VAL A 185 9.34 3.46 -4.29
C VAL A 185 9.47 2.22 -5.18
N ILE A 186 9.73 2.37 -6.49
CA ILE A 186 9.96 1.22 -7.37
C ILE A 186 11.26 0.48 -6.99
N TYR A 187 12.36 1.18 -6.73
CA TYR A 187 13.59 0.54 -6.25
C TYR A 187 13.41 -0.18 -4.90
N LEU A 188 12.66 0.43 -3.98
CA LEU A 188 12.30 -0.19 -2.71
C LEU A 188 11.50 -1.47 -2.93
N ASN A 189 10.51 -1.43 -3.83
CA ASN A 189 9.69 -2.58 -4.17
C ASN A 189 10.49 -3.73 -4.78
N GLU A 190 11.48 -3.44 -5.63
CA GLU A 190 12.40 -4.48 -6.14
C GLU A 190 13.21 -5.12 -5.02
N THR A 191 13.62 -4.32 -4.04
CA THR A 191 14.48 -4.78 -2.92
C THR A 191 13.69 -5.64 -1.94
N LEU A 192 12.47 -5.23 -1.59
CA LEU A 192 11.60 -5.92 -0.63
C LEU A 192 10.72 -7.00 -1.29
N GLY A 193 10.73 -7.08 -2.61
CA GLY A 193 9.80 -7.92 -3.38
C GLY A 193 8.34 -7.53 -3.11
N THR A 194 8.05 -6.24 -2.98
CA THR A 194 6.71 -5.70 -2.73
C THR A 194 6.14 -5.00 -3.96
N GLN A 195 4.90 -4.54 -3.85
CA GLN A 195 4.20 -3.63 -4.79
C GLN A 195 3.46 -2.54 -4.00
N LEU A 196 4.24 -1.69 -3.33
CA LEU A 196 3.80 -0.45 -2.68
C LEU A 196 3.58 0.66 -3.71
#